data_AF-A0A961SSM6-F1
#
_entry.id   AF-A0A961SSM6-F1
#
_cell.length_a   1.000
_cell.length_b   1.000
_cell.length_c   1.000
_cell.angle_alpha   90.00
_cell.angle_beta   90.00
_cell.angle_gamma   90.00
#
_symmetry.space_group_name_H-M   'P 1'
#
loop_
_entity.id
_entity.type
_entity.pdbx_description
1 polymer ?
#
loop_
_entity_poly.entity_id
_entity_poly.type
_entity_poly.pdbx_seq_one_letter_code
_entity_poly.pdbx_strand_id
1 'polypeptide(L)'
;MKYSLDLDEPLPDEVRRIASARLSAALALLRSQPEGLDTAVHGARRHIKQCRSLHRLVASALPGAGKAEDARLGRIGRRLSSMRDASALVEAANYLRHEARATEDRSRMERLATRLEQRRNAAEQTHEAVAERLGSVIGALDKALSVTRDLALPAARRKRAACLAHGWDRTG
;
A
#
# COMPACT_ATOMS: atom_id res chain seq x y z
N MET A 1 0.77 -10.90 -12.97
CA MET A 1 -0.50 -11.60 -12.64
C MET A 1 -1.70 -10.74 -13.00
N LYS A 2 -2.71 -11.29 -13.67
CA LYS A 2 -3.97 -10.60 -14.00
C LYS A 2 -4.78 -10.36 -12.72
N TYR A 3 -5.29 -9.15 -12.52
CA TYR A 3 -6.14 -8.79 -11.39
C TYR A 3 -7.59 -9.06 -11.76
N SER A 4 -7.97 -10.33 -11.79
CA SER A 4 -9.31 -10.80 -12.12
C SER A 4 -9.72 -11.90 -11.14
N LEU A 5 -10.98 -11.87 -10.73
CA LEU A 5 -11.64 -12.95 -10.00
C LEU A 5 -12.16 -13.98 -11.02
N ASP A 6 -11.82 -15.24 -10.82
CA ASP A 6 -12.51 -16.35 -11.47
C ASP A 6 -13.80 -16.66 -10.69
N LEU A 7 -14.95 -16.66 -11.37
CA LEU A 7 -16.24 -16.90 -10.71
C LEU A 7 -16.61 -18.39 -10.68
N ASP A 8 -15.89 -19.21 -11.45
CA ASP A 8 -16.05 -20.66 -11.46
C ASP A 8 -15.36 -21.28 -10.23
N GLU A 9 -14.28 -20.66 -9.77
CA GLU A 9 -13.59 -21.02 -8.53
C GLU A 9 -14.33 -20.55 -7.25
N PRO A 10 -14.03 -21.14 -6.08
CA PRO A 10 -14.51 -20.62 -4.82
C PRO A 10 -14.02 -19.18 -4.61
N LEU A 11 -14.95 -18.23 -4.48
CA LEU A 11 -14.65 -16.82 -4.16
C LEU A 11 -13.65 -16.66 -2.99
N PRO A 12 -13.77 -17.44 -1.90
CA PRO A 12 -12.71 -17.63 -0.93
C PRO A 12 -11.27 -17.75 -1.48
N ASP A 13 -11.06 -18.74 -2.34
CA ASP A 13 -9.73 -19.13 -2.80
C ASP A 13 -9.19 -18.09 -3.78
N GLU A 14 -10.06 -17.48 -4.58
CA GLU A 14 -9.71 -16.37 -5.45
C GLU A 14 -9.33 -15.11 -4.67
N VAL A 15 -10.04 -14.77 -3.59
CA VAL A 15 -9.66 -13.68 -2.69
C VAL A 15 -8.31 -13.97 -2.06
N ARG A 16 -8.10 -15.20 -1.55
CA ARG A 16 -6.83 -15.63 -0.94
C ARG A 16 -5.69 -15.52 -1.95
N ARG A 17 -5.88 -16.00 -3.18
CA ARG A 17 -4.90 -15.98 -4.27
C ARG A 17 -4.51 -14.55 -4.61
N ILE A 18 -5.48 -13.68 -4.88
CA ILE A 18 -5.22 -12.29 -5.25
C ILE A 18 -4.58 -11.53 -4.11
N ALA A 19 -5.13 -11.62 -2.89
CA ALA A 19 -4.59 -10.90 -1.74
C ALA A 19 -3.16 -11.36 -1.41
N SER A 20 -2.91 -12.67 -1.40
CA SER A 20 -1.58 -13.23 -1.16
C SER A 20 -0.57 -12.77 -2.22
N ALA A 21 -0.95 -12.76 -3.49
CA ALA A 21 -0.09 -12.31 -4.58
C ALA A 21 0.27 -10.82 -4.43
N ARG A 22 -0.69 -9.98 -4.06
CA ARG A 22 -0.47 -8.54 -3.85
C ARG A 22 0.41 -8.25 -2.64
N LEU A 23 0.17 -8.94 -1.52
CA LEU A 23 1.01 -8.79 -0.32
C LEU A 23 2.44 -9.32 -0.56
N SER A 24 2.58 -10.43 -1.29
CA SER A 24 3.89 -10.96 -1.67
C SER A 24 4.65 -9.99 -2.58
N ALA A 25 3.96 -9.36 -3.56
CA ALA A 25 4.57 -8.33 -4.41
C ALA A 25 5.01 -7.10 -3.61
N ALA A 26 4.20 -6.66 -2.63
CA ALA A 26 4.58 -5.56 -1.73
C ALA A 26 5.83 -5.91 -0.91
N LEU A 27 5.90 -7.12 -0.35
CA LEU A 27 7.06 -7.61 0.40
C LEU A 27 8.31 -7.69 -0.49
N ALA A 28 8.19 -8.19 -1.71
CA ALA A 28 9.30 -8.27 -2.65
C ALA A 28 9.89 -6.88 -2.91
N LEU A 29 9.05 -5.88 -3.21
CA LEU A 29 9.49 -4.50 -3.43
C LEU A 29 10.23 -3.92 -2.23
N LEU A 30 9.68 -4.08 -1.02
CA LEU A 30 10.30 -3.52 0.20
C LEU A 30 11.61 -4.20 0.59
N ARG A 31 11.78 -5.49 0.25
CA ARG A 31 12.99 -6.26 0.54
C ARG A 31 14.10 -6.00 -0.49
N SER A 32 13.79 -5.99 -1.78
CA SER A 32 14.81 -5.88 -2.83
C SER A 32 15.11 -4.45 -3.25
N GLN A 33 14.17 -3.51 -3.06
CA GLN A 33 14.31 -2.08 -3.35
C GLN A 33 15.06 -1.79 -4.67
N PRO A 34 14.65 -2.39 -5.80
CA PRO A 34 15.45 -2.38 -7.03
C PRO A 34 15.64 -0.97 -7.60
N GLU A 35 14.68 -0.09 -7.35
CA GLU A 35 14.65 1.31 -7.78
C GLU A 35 14.73 2.27 -6.57
N GLY A 36 15.25 1.78 -5.44
CA GLY A 36 15.35 2.53 -4.19
C GLY A 36 14.12 2.49 -3.29
N LEU A 37 14.28 3.00 -2.07
CA LEU A 37 13.28 2.93 -1.00
C LEU A 37 11.97 3.67 -1.35
N ASP A 38 12.06 4.84 -1.98
CA ASP A 38 10.87 5.63 -2.31
C ASP A 38 9.93 4.90 -3.28
N THR A 39 10.49 4.36 -4.37
CA THR A 39 9.76 3.59 -5.37
C THR A 39 9.22 2.29 -4.79
N ALA A 40 10.01 1.61 -3.96
CA ALA A 40 9.58 0.42 -3.23
C ALA A 40 8.36 0.71 -2.33
N VAL A 41 8.42 1.79 -1.55
CA VAL A 41 7.31 2.25 -0.69
C VAL A 41 6.09 2.60 -1.53
N HIS A 42 6.26 3.29 -2.66
CA HIS A 42 5.16 3.62 -3.56
C HIS A 42 4.45 2.38 -4.09
N GLY A 43 5.21 1.45 -4.66
CA GLY A 43 4.69 0.21 -5.24
C GLY A 43 4.04 -0.68 -4.19
N ALA A 44 4.67 -0.82 -3.01
CA ALA A 44 4.08 -1.55 -1.88
C ALA A 44 2.74 -0.94 -1.44
N ARG A 45 2.66 0.40 -1.32
CA ARG A 45 1.40 1.10 -0.98
C ARG A 45 0.33 0.88 -2.03
N ARG A 46 0.68 0.85 -3.32
CA ARG A 46 -0.26 0.53 -4.41
C ARG A 46 -0.86 -0.87 -4.22
N HIS A 47 -0.03 -1.88 -3.95
CA HIS A 47 -0.51 -3.24 -3.69
C HIS A 47 -1.35 -3.36 -2.42
N ILE A 48 -0.98 -2.68 -1.34
CA ILE A 48 -1.78 -2.62 -0.10
C ILE A 48 -3.15 -2.00 -0.39
N LYS A 49 -3.22 -0.90 -1.15
CA LYS A 49 -4.50 -0.29 -1.54
C LYS A 49 -5.36 -1.26 -2.34
N GLN A 50 -4.77 -2.03 -3.27
CA GLN A 50 -5.50 -3.05 -4.03
C GLN A 50 -6.07 -4.14 -3.13
N CYS A 51 -5.30 -4.69 -2.19
CA CYS A 51 -5.80 -5.66 -1.21
C CYS A 51 -6.95 -5.09 -0.37
N ARG A 52 -6.82 -3.85 0.08
CA ARG A 52 -7.88 -3.18 0.87
C ARG A 52 -9.18 -3.07 0.09
N SER A 53 -9.12 -2.64 -1.17
CA SER A 53 -10.29 -2.61 -2.04
C SER A 53 -10.90 -4.00 -2.22
N LEU A 54 -10.09 -5.05 -2.39
CA LEU A 54 -10.56 -6.43 -2.47
C LEU A 54 -11.30 -6.85 -1.18
N HIS A 55 -10.71 -6.64 -0.01
CA HIS A 55 -11.34 -7.00 1.27
C HIS A 55 -12.63 -6.24 1.52
N ARG A 56 -12.74 -4.99 1.07
CA ARG A 56 -13.98 -4.20 1.15
C ARG A 56 -15.06 -4.75 0.23
N LEU A 57 -14.69 -5.11 -1.01
CA LEU A 57 -15.61 -5.71 -1.99
C LEU A 57 -16.22 -7.00 -1.45
N VAL A 58 -15.45 -7.82 -0.72
CA VAL A 58 -15.93 -9.11 -0.17
C VAL A 58 -16.33 -9.05 1.30
N ALA A 59 -16.38 -7.86 1.92
CA ALA A 59 -16.62 -7.72 3.36
C ALA A 59 -17.98 -8.27 3.81
N SER A 60 -18.98 -8.27 2.92
CA SER A 60 -20.32 -8.83 3.18
C SER A 60 -20.33 -10.35 3.21
N ALA A 61 -19.45 -11.03 2.46
CA ALA A 61 -19.24 -12.47 2.56
C ALA A 61 -18.30 -12.88 3.70
N LEU A 62 -17.50 -11.95 4.23
CA LEU A 62 -16.51 -12.17 5.27
C LEU A 62 -16.78 -11.32 6.52
N PRO A 63 -17.89 -11.58 7.23
CA PRO A 63 -18.24 -10.81 8.41
C PRO A 63 -17.12 -10.87 9.44
N GLY A 64 -16.65 -9.69 9.88
CA GLY A 64 -15.53 -9.54 10.81
C GLY A 64 -14.15 -9.62 10.16
N ALA A 65 -13.82 -10.73 9.51
CA ALA A 65 -12.47 -10.99 8.97
C ALA A 65 -12.04 -9.97 7.90
N GLY A 66 -12.93 -9.63 6.95
CA GLY A 66 -12.61 -8.66 5.89
C GLY A 66 -12.37 -7.24 6.42
N LYS A 67 -13.16 -6.81 7.43
CA LYS A 67 -12.98 -5.50 8.08
C LYS A 67 -11.70 -5.44 8.91
N ALA A 68 -11.40 -6.51 9.64
CA ALA A 68 -10.17 -6.60 10.42
C ALA A 68 -8.93 -6.50 9.52
N GLU A 69 -8.95 -7.15 8.36
CA GLU A 69 -7.86 -7.10 7.40
C GLU A 69 -7.74 -5.72 6.74
N ASP A 70 -8.85 -5.10 6.30
CA ASP A 70 -8.82 -3.72 5.76
C ASP A 70 -8.22 -2.73 6.78
N ALA A 71 -8.58 -2.85 8.05
CA ALA A 71 -8.06 -2.00 9.11
C ALA A 71 -6.57 -2.25 9.36
N ARG A 72 -6.13 -3.52 9.38
CA ARG A 72 -4.71 -3.90 9.54
C ARG A 72 -3.86 -3.34 8.38
N LEU A 73 -4.27 -3.59 7.15
CA LEU A 73 -3.61 -3.09 5.95
C LEU A 73 -3.63 -1.56 5.91
N GLY A 74 -4.70 -0.92 6.38
CA GLY A 74 -4.77 0.53 6.54
C GLY A 74 -3.72 1.08 7.52
N ARG A 75 -3.49 0.42 8.66
CA ARG A 75 -2.43 0.79 9.60
C ARG A 75 -1.05 0.64 8.98
N ILE A 76 -0.78 -0.46 8.29
CA ILE A 76 0.49 -0.70 7.59
C ILE A 76 0.74 0.38 6.53
N GLY A 77 -0.26 0.70 5.70
CA GLY A 77 -0.16 1.74 4.68
C GLY A 77 0.12 3.14 5.25
N ARG A 78 -0.42 3.47 6.43
CA ARG A 78 -0.11 4.73 7.13
C ARG A 78 1.34 4.79 7.61
N ARG A 79 1.86 3.69 8.16
CA ARG A 79 3.28 3.58 8.58
C ARG A 79 4.22 3.80 7.40
N LEU A 80 3.92 3.21 6.24
CA LEU A 80 4.65 3.45 5.00
C LEU A 80 4.55 4.91 4.53
N SER A 81 3.39 5.57 4.69
CA SER A 81 3.26 6.98 4.31
C SER A 81 4.17 7.88 5.12
N SER A 82 4.22 7.66 6.44
CA SER A 82 5.08 8.46 7.33
C SER A 82 6.58 8.28 7.07
N MET A 83 6.99 7.26 6.31
CA MET A 83 8.37 7.09 5.86
C MET A 83 8.70 7.91 4.59
N ARG A 84 7.68 8.35 3.84
CA ARG A 84 7.81 9.08 2.57
C ARG A 84 7.63 10.60 2.70
N ASP A 85 7.07 11.10 3.80
CA ASP A 85 6.62 12.51 3.86
C ASP A 85 7.71 13.54 3.49
N ALA A 86 8.99 13.27 3.79
CA ALA A 86 10.09 14.13 3.38
C ALA A 86 10.38 14.08 1.86
N SER A 87 10.39 12.90 1.23
CA SER A 87 10.56 12.76 -0.23
C SER A 87 9.41 13.34 -1.03
N ALA A 88 8.17 13.20 -0.56
CA ALA A 88 7.01 13.79 -1.22
C ALA A 88 7.04 15.33 -1.22
N LEU A 89 7.54 15.95 -0.15
CA LEU A 89 7.74 17.40 -0.09
C LEU A 89 8.83 17.88 -1.04
N VAL A 90 9.93 17.12 -1.17
CA VAL A 90 10.99 17.40 -2.16
C VAL A 90 10.46 17.30 -3.58
N GLU A 91 9.70 16.24 -3.89
CA GLU A 91 9.08 16.03 -5.20
C GLU A 91 8.11 17.14 -5.57
N ALA A 92 7.25 17.56 -4.62
CA ALA A 92 6.34 18.69 -4.80
C ALA A 92 7.07 20.03 -5.02
N ALA A 93 8.15 20.29 -4.26
CA ALA A 93 8.96 21.50 -4.45
C ALA A 93 9.66 21.51 -5.83
N ASN A 94 10.16 20.36 -6.28
CA ASN A 94 10.76 20.21 -7.61
C ASN A 94 9.74 20.38 -8.74
N TYR A 95 8.52 19.87 -8.57
CA TYR A 95 7.42 20.09 -9.50
C TYR A 95 7.06 21.58 -9.60
N LEU A 96 6.86 22.26 -8.46
CA LEU A 96 6.56 23.69 -8.45
C LEU A 96 7.69 24.55 -9.04
N ARG A 97 8.96 24.15 -8.85
CA ARG A 97 10.11 24.78 -9.52
C ARG A 97 10.02 24.69 -11.05
N HIS A 98 9.60 23.54 -11.57
CA HIS A 98 9.45 23.31 -13.01
C HIS A 98 8.33 24.18 -13.60
N GLU A 99 7.21 24.29 -12.90
CA GLU A 99 6.05 25.08 -13.33
C GLU A 99 6.23 26.60 -13.14
N ALA A 100 7.23 27.04 -12.36
CA ALA A 100 7.50 28.45 -12.10
C ALA A 100 7.95 29.19 -13.37
N ARG A 101 7.17 30.20 -13.76
CA ARG A 101 7.43 31.06 -14.94
C ARG A 101 8.38 32.23 -14.64
N ALA A 102 8.38 32.74 -13.42
CA ALA A 102 9.24 33.83 -12.98
C ALA A 102 10.56 33.31 -12.38
N THR A 103 11.67 33.98 -12.70
CA THR A 103 13.03 33.61 -12.25
C THR A 103 13.18 33.68 -10.72
N GLU A 104 12.50 34.64 -10.08
CA GLU A 104 12.48 34.76 -8.62
C GLU A 104 11.77 33.57 -7.96
N ASP A 105 10.64 33.14 -8.51
CA ASP A 105 9.87 32.01 -7.97
C ASP A 105 10.62 30.69 -8.15
N ARG A 106 11.30 30.51 -9.29
CA ARG A 106 12.18 29.36 -9.51
C ARG A 106 13.30 29.30 -8.47
N SER A 107 13.94 30.45 -8.20
CA SER A 107 15.01 30.55 -7.19
C SER A 107 14.51 30.29 -5.76
N ARG A 108 13.28 30.72 -5.44
CA ARG A 108 12.64 30.45 -4.14
C ARG A 108 12.33 28.95 -4.00
N MET A 109 11.79 28.32 -5.03
CA MET A 109 11.48 26.88 -5.03
C MET A 109 12.75 26.04 -4.99
N GLU A 110 13.83 26.48 -5.62
CA GLU A 110 15.13 25.80 -5.56
C GLU A 110 15.69 25.81 -4.12
N ARG A 111 15.67 26.96 -3.43
CA ARG A 111 16.06 27.02 -2.00
C ARG A 111 15.18 26.14 -1.12
N LEU A 112 13.88 26.11 -1.39
CA LEU A 112 12.94 25.25 -0.66
C LEU A 112 13.25 23.76 -0.89
N ALA A 113 13.45 23.34 -2.14
CA ALA A 113 13.80 21.97 -2.50
C ALA A 113 15.10 21.53 -1.80
N THR A 114 16.17 22.34 -1.88
CA THR A 114 17.45 22.05 -1.22
C THR A 114 17.29 21.89 0.30
N ARG A 115 16.49 22.75 0.95
CA ARG A 115 16.27 22.67 2.40
C ARG A 115 15.44 21.45 2.81
N LEU A 116 14.47 21.06 1.98
CA LEU A 116 13.70 19.84 2.17
C LEU A 116 14.56 18.59 1.94
N GLU A 117 15.45 18.59 0.96
CA GLU A 117 16.42 17.52 0.73
C GLU A 117 17.39 17.38 1.90
N GLN A 118 17.93 18.48 2.42
CA GLN A 118 18.78 18.46 3.62
C GLN A 118 18.03 17.91 4.84
N ARG A 119 16.77 18.31 5.04
CA ARG A 119 15.93 17.81 6.14
C ARG A 119 15.57 16.33 5.97
N ARG A 120 15.34 15.88 4.73
CA ARG A 120 15.17 14.46 4.39
C ARG A 120 16.44 13.69 4.73
N ASN A 121 17.59 14.13 4.21
CA ASN A 121 18.87 13.47 4.43
C ASN A 121 19.24 13.44 5.93
N ALA A 122 18.92 14.50 6.70
CA ALA A 122 19.11 14.53 8.15
C ALA A 122 18.16 13.59 8.92
N ALA A 123 16.92 13.42 8.44
CA ALA A 123 16.00 12.40 8.97
C ALA A 123 16.42 10.97 8.59
N GLU A 124 17.08 10.81 7.45
CA GLU A 124 17.66 9.55 6.96
C GLU A 124 19.03 9.22 7.60
N GLN A 125 19.73 10.21 8.18
CA GLN A 125 21.05 10.05 8.83
C GLN A 125 21.04 9.11 10.05
N THR A 126 19.88 8.66 10.51
CA THR A 126 19.78 7.46 11.35
C THR A 126 19.36 6.29 10.46
N HIS A 127 20.27 5.81 9.60
CA HIS A 127 20.05 4.66 8.71
C HIS A 127 19.46 3.46 9.48
N GLU A 128 19.88 3.29 10.73
CA GLU A 128 19.40 2.27 11.66
C GLU A 128 17.90 2.44 12.01
N ALA A 129 17.43 3.66 12.26
CA ALA A 129 16.02 3.92 12.54
C ALA A 129 15.11 3.70 11.31
N VAL A 130 15.61 4.02 10.11
CA VAL A 130 14.89 3.76 8.85
C VAL A 130 14.81 2.25 8.59
N ALA A 131 15.93 1.54 8.75
CA ALA A 131 16.00 0.08 8.60
C ALA A 131 15.11 -0.64 9.62
N GLU A 132 15.12 -0.22 10.89
CA GLU A 132 14.26 -0.77 11.95
C GLU A 132 12.78 -0.56 11.62
N ARG A 133 12.41 0.67 11.21
CA ARG A 133 11.03 0.99 10.85
C ARG A 133 10.57 0.19 9.63
N LEU A 134 11.42 0.05 8.63
CA LEU A 134 11.17 -0.77 7.45
C LEU A 134 11.01 -2.26 7.83
N GLY A 135 11.92 -2.80 8.64
CA GLY A 135 11.85 -4.17 9.15
C GLY A 135 10.56 -4.44 9.91
N SER A 136 10.14 -3.50 10.75
CA SER A 136 8.87 -3.58 11.49
C SER A 136 7.62 -3.49 10.59
N VAL A 137 7.72 -2.82 9.43
CA VAL A 137 6.67 -2.83 8.40
C VAL A 137 6.65 -4.15 7.64
N ILE A 138 7.81 -4.65 7.22
CA ILE A 138 7.97 -5.94 6.54
C ILE A 138 7.39 -7.06 7.43
N GLY A 139 7.77 -7.12 8.71
CA GLY A 139 7.23 -8.10 9.65
C GLY A 139 5.70 -7.98 9.85
N ALA A 140 5.14 -6.78 9.78
CA ALA A 140 3.68 -6.59 9.83
C ALA A 140 2.98 -7.08 8.55
N LEU A 141 3.62 -6.91 7.37
CA LEU A 141 3.13 -7.42 6.10
C LEU A 141 3.24 -8.95 6.01
N ASP A 142 4.32 -9.55 6.51
CA ASP A 142 4.46 -11.01 6.60
C ASP A 142 3.36 -11.62 7.47
N LYS A 143 3.07 -11.00 8.62
CA LYS A 143 1.93 -11.40 9.48
C LYS A 143 0.60 -11.27 8.75
N ALA A 144 0.37 -10.18 8.03
CA ALA A 144 -0.84 -9.99 7.24
C ALA A 144 -0.96 -11.04 6.11
N LEU A 145 0.16 -11.40 5.47
CA LEU A 145 0.21 -12.45 4.45
C LEU A 145 -0.11 -13.83 5.04
N SER A 146 0.45 -14.19 6.20
CA SER A 146 0.12 -15.45 6.88
C SER A 146 -1.38 -15.50 7.20
N VAL A 147 -1.93 -14.48 7.86
CA VAL A 147 -3.35 -14.42 8.17
C VAL A 147 -4.22 -14.51 6.90
N THR A 148 -3.81 -13.84 5.82
CA THR A 148 -4.51 -13.95 4.53
C THR A 148 -4.49 -15.38 3.99
N ARG A 149 -3.35 -16.08 4.07
CA ARG A 149 -3.21 -17.48 3.66
C ARG A 149 -3.97 -18.45 4.55
N ASP A 150 -4.15 -18.12 5.82
CA ASP A 150 -4.81 -18.97 6.81
C ASP A 150 -6.31 -18.64 6.96
N LEU A 151 -6.82 -17.62 6.27
CA LEU A 151 -8.20 -17.18 6.40
C LEU A 151 -9.16 -18.34 6.04
N ALA A 152 -9.87 -18.88 7.03
CA ALA A 152 -10.97 -19.80 6.77
C ALA A 152 -12.17 -18.98 6.27
N LEU A 153 -12.41 -19.04 4.97
CA LEU A 153 -13.44 -18.25 4.30
C LEU A 153 -14.68 -19.15 4.15
N PRO A 154 -15.87 -18.75 4.63
CA PRO A 154 -17.05 -19.59 4.57
C PRO A 154 -17.38 -19.96 3.12
N ALA A 155 -17.36 -21.25 2.81
CA ALA A 155 -17.56 -21.82 1.47
C ALA A 155 -19.02 -21.76 0.96
N ALA A 156 -19.88 -20.97 1.60
CA ALA A 156 -21.32 -20.97 1.32
C ALA A 156 -21.62 -20.39 -0.07
N ARG A 157 -21.81 -21.29 -1.04
CA ARG A 157 -22.02 -21.06 -2.48
C ARG A 157 -23.18 -20.11 -2.83
N ARG A 158 -24.15 -19.90 -1.92
CA ARG A 158 -25.49 -19.40 -2.26
C ARG A 158 -25.64 -17.91 -2.56
N LYS A 159 -24.65 -17.04 -2.36
CA LYS A 159 -24.81 -15.59 -2.68
C LYS A 159 -23.51 -14.92 -3.17
N ARG A 160 -22.78 -15.52 -4.12
CA ARG A 160 -21.52 -14.97 -4.69
C ARG A 160 -21.73 -13.66 -5.46
N ALA A 161 -22.65 -13.65 -6.44
CA ALA A 161 -22.96 -12.46 -7.22
C ALA A 161 -23.62 -11.36 -6.36
N ALA A 162 -24.51 -11.73 -5.45
CA ALA A 162 -25.14 -10.77 -4.53
C ALA A 162 -24.13 -10.17 -3.53
N CYS A 163 -23.13 -10.93 -3.08
CA CYS A 163 -22.03 -10.40 -2.28
C CYS A 163 -21.23 -9.34 -3.05
N LEU A 164 -20.82 -9.67 -4.28
CA LEU A 164 -20.04 -8.76 -5.12
C LEU A 164 -20.85 -7.52 -5.51
N ALA A 165 -22.12 -7.69 -5.86
CA ALA A 165 -23.03 -6.58 -6.14
C ALA A 165 -23.20 -5.67 -4.91
N HIS A 166 -23.46 -6.24 -3.74
CA HIS A 166 -23.59 -5.44 -2.52
C HIS A 166 -22.27 -4.77 -2.09
N GLY A 167 -21.14 -5.42 -2.36
CA GLY A 167 -19.82 -4.83 -2.15
C GLY A 167 -19.55 -3.68 -3.12
N TRP A 168 -19.91 -3.86 -4.39
CA TRP A 168 -19.80 -2.85 -5.45
C TRP A 168 -20.63 -1.61 -5.11
N ASP A 169 -21.91 -1.77 -4.77
CA ASP A 169 -22.81 -0.68 -4.38
C ASP A 169 -22.32 0.13 -3.16
N ARG A 170 -21.50 -0.49 -2.30
CA ARG A 170 -20.97 0.15 -1.10
C ARG A 170 -19.58 0.77 -1.28
N THR A 171 -18.89 0.47 -2.38
CA THR A 171 -17.47 0.83 -2.54
C THR A 171 -17.13 1.51 -3.87
N GLY A 172 -18.00 1.42 -4.88
CA GLY A 172 -17.97 2.21 -6.11
C GLY A 172 -18.60 3.58 -5.90
#